data_AF-A0A7J9FNU9-F1
#
_entry.id   AF-A0A7J9FNU9-F1
#
_cell.length_a   1.000
_cell.length_b   1.000
_cell.length_c   1.000
_cell.angle_alpha   90.00
_cell.angle_beta   90.00
_cell.angle_gamma   90.00
#
_symmetry.space_group_name_H-M   'P 1'
#
loop_
_entity.id
_entity.type
_entity.pdbx_description
1 polymer ?
#
loop_
_entity_poly.entity_id
_entity_poly.type
_entity_poly.pdbx_seq_one_letter_code
_entity_poly.pdbx_strand_id
1 'polypeptide(L)' 'MSGPPSPLIENYLRGAVFWHVANIGQGCKLDLKLINAFVEK' A
#
# COMPACT_ATOMS: atom_id res chain seq x y z
N MET A 1 21.67 -6.87 -8.18
CA MET A 1 20.76 -7.11 -9.31
C MET A 1 19.35 -6.79 -8.84
N SER A 2 18.84 -5.61 -9.15
CA SER A 2 17.43 -5.24 -8.97
C SER A 2 16.86 -5.03 -10.36
N GLY A 3 16.47 -6.14 -11.00
CA GLY A 3 15.65 -6.07 -12.20
C GLY A 3 14.25 -5.56 -11.84
N PRO A 4 13.51 -5.00 -12.81
CA PRO A 4 12.13 -4.57 -12.56
C PRO A 4 11.33 -5.76 -12.01
N PRO A 5 10.50 -5.56 -10.98
CA PRO A 5 9.66 -6.63 -10.45
C PRO A 5 8.79 -7.18 -11.58
N SER A 6 8.63 -8.50 -11.65
CA SER A 6 7.69 -9.09 -12.60
C SER A 6 6.30 -8.48 -12.38
N PRO A 7 5.48 -8.28 -13.42
CA PRO A 7 4.15 -7.67 -13.30
C PRO A 7 3.24 -8.32 -12.25
N LEU A 8 3.43 -9.62 -12.00
CA LEU A 8 2.73 -10.38 -10.94
C LEU A 8 3.20 -9.98 -9.53
N ILE A 9 4.50 -9.74 -9.36
CA ILE A 9 5.10 -9.26 -8.10
C ILE A 9 4.66 -7.83 -7.84
N GLU A 10 4.54 -6.98 -8.86
CA GLU A 10 4.13 -5.59 -8.69
C GLU A 10 2.68 -5.49 -8.18
N ASN A 11 1.76 -6.29 -8.73
CA ASN A 11 0.38 -6.39 -8.22
C ASN A 11 0.33 -6.93 -6.80
N TYR A 12 1.12 -7.97 -6.50
CA TYR A 12 1.20 -8.54 -5.16
C TYR A 12 1.72 -7.52 -4.14
N LEU A 13 2.81 -6.81 -4.47
CA LEU A 13 3.39 -5.78 -3.61
C LEU A 13 2.43 -4.61 -3.41
N ARG A 14 1.73 -4.16 -4.45
CA ARG A 14 0.71 -3.12 -4.33
C ARG A 14 -0.41 -3.54 -3.38
N GLY A 15 -0.92 -4.76 -3.51
CA GLY A 15 -1.95 -5.32 -2.62
C GLY A 15 -1.45 -5.49 -1.18
N ALA A 16 -0.22 -6.01 -1.00
CA ALA A 16 0.39 -6.20 0.30
C ALA A 16 0.68 -4.88 1.03
N VAL A 17 1.17 -3.87 0.31
CA VAL A 17 1.39 -2.51 0.84
C VAL A 17 0.07 -1.88 1.26
N PHE A 18 -0.99 -2.02 0.44
CA PHE A 18 -2.32 -1.53 0.79
C PHE A 18 -2.85 -2.19 2.07
N TRP A 19 -2.77 -3.52 2.15
CA TRP A 19 -3.20 -4.27 3.34
C TRP A 19 -2.40 -3.86 4.58
N HIS A 20 -1.09 -3.66 4.43
CA HIS A 20 -0.23 -3.25 5.53
C HIS A 20 -0.57 -1.85 6.05
N VAL A 21 -0.77 -0.87 5.15
CA VAL A 21 -1.19 0.49 5.51
C VAL A 21 -2.58 0.48 6.14
N ALA A 22 -3.52 -0.30 5.61
CA ALA A 22 -4.86 -0.44 6.18
C ALA A 22 -4.83 -1.05 7.59
N ASN A 23 -4.04 -2.12 7.82
CA ASN A 23 -3.92 -2.76 9.14
C ASN A 23 -3.23 -1.85 10.16
N ILE A 24 -2.15 -1.15 9.76
CA ILE A 24 -1.50 -0.16 10.63
C ILE A 24 -2.45 1.01 10.92
N GLY A 25 -3.26 1.42 9.94
CA GLY A 25 -4.24 2.48 10.09
C GLY A 25 -5.52 2.13 10.84
N GLN A 26 -5.79 0.85 11.00
CA GLN A 26 -6.86 0.40 11.88
C GLN A 26 -6.42 0.43 13.35
N GLY A 27 -5.15 0.17 13.65
CA GLY A 27 -4.60 0.22 15.01
C GLY A 27 -4.22 1.63 15.49
N CYS A 28 -3.64 2.43 14.59
CA CYS A 28 -3.41 3.85 14.80
C CYS A 28 -4.50 4.57 14.04
N LYS A 29 -5.44 5.27 14.68
CA LYS A 29 -6.51 6.09 14.05
C LYS A 29 -5.97 6.96 12.90
N LEU A 30 -5.79 6.36 11.73
CA LEU A 30 -5.16 6.96 10.58
C LEU A 30 -6.30 7.66 9.88
N ASP A 31 -6.22 8.99 9.90
CA ASP A 31 -7.25 9.84 9.36
C ASP A 31 -7.52 9.41 7.91
N LEU A 32 -8.78 9.17 7.59
CA LEU A 32 -9.21 8.67 6.28
C LEU A 32 -8.71 9.57 5.14
N LYS A 33 -8.45 10.86 5.41
CA LYS A 33 -7.81 11.78 4.44
C LYS A 33 -6.39 11.37 4.06
N LEU A 34 -5.61 10.81 5.00
CA LEU A 34 -4.24 10.41 4.73
C LEU A 34 -4.19 9.20 3.81
N ILE A 35 -5.14 8.27 3.97
CA ILE A 35 -5.27 7.10 3.07
C ILE A 35 -5.69 7.56 1.66
N ASN A 36 -6.66 8.46 1.54
CA ASN A 36 -7.07 8.99 0.24
C ASN A 36 -5.92 9.72 -0.48
N ALA A 37 -5.14 10.52 0.27
CA ALA A 37 -3.98 11.21 -0.26
C ALA A 37 -2.86 10.26 -0.75
N PHE A 38 -2.78 9.04 -0.20
CA PHE A 38 -1.85 8.01 -0.64
C PHE A 38 -2.35 7.20 -1.84
N VAL A 39 -3.67 7.09 -2.03
CA VAL A 39 -4.29 6.34 -3.13
C VAL A 39 -4.49 7.20 -4.39
N GLU A 40 -4.70 8.51 -4.25
CA GLU A 40 -4.87 9.44 -5.38
C GLU A 40 -3.56 9.85 -6.10
N LYS A 41 -2.42 9.25 -5.74
CA LYS A 41 -1.10 9.60 -6.30
C LYS A 41 -0.48 8.46 -7.09
#